data_AF-A0AAW2LIS8-F1
#
_entry.id   AF-A0AAW2LIS8-F1
#
_cell.length_a   1.000
_cell.length_b   1.000
_cell.length_c   1.000
_cell.angle_alpha   90.00
_cell.angle_beta   90.00
_cell.angle_gamma   90.00
#
_symmetry.space_group_name_H-M   'P 1'
#
loop_
_entity.id
_entity.type
_entity.pdbx_description
1 polymer ?
#
loop_
_entity_poly.entity_id
_entity_poly.type
_entity_poly.pdbx_seq_one_letter_code
_entity_poly.pdbx_strand_id
1 'polypeptide(L)'
;MDDVWSTKAWDDFSLFFPKNGNGSRVLMTTRLSKVGGSLGTHSPYLMDFLNEEKSWNLLCEKAFGQKDCPYPELEKVGKDIAKGCKGLPIAIVVTGGLLAKTDMKQERWERIARNVKSFANSKYQHCL
;
A
#
# COMPACT_ATOMS: atom_id res chain seq x y z
N MET A 1 -15.49 9.86 5.00
CA MET A 1 -15.32 10.46 3.66
C MET A 1 -14.08 9.86 3.07
N ASP A 2 -14.18 9.37 1.84
CA ASP A 2 -13.06 8.72 1.17
C ASP A 2 -12.55 9.59 0.01
N ASP A 3 -11.25 9.50 -0.26
CA ASP A 3 -10.56 10.12 -1.40
C ASP A 3 -10.87 11.62 -1.62
N VAL A 4 -10.62 12.46 -0.60
CA VAL A 4 -10.89 13.90 -0.69
C VAL A 4 -9.74 14.67 -1.33
N TRP A 5 -10.04 15.49 -2.35
CA TRP A 5 -9.04 16.19 -3.18
C TRP A 5 -8.87 17.69 -2.88
N SER A 6 -9.74 18.31 -2.08
CA SER A 6 -9.61 19.74 -1.76
C SER A 6 -10.19 20.09 -0.38
N THR A 7 -9.69 21.16 0.22
CA THR A 7 -10.23 21.71 1.47
C THR A 7 -11.64 22.25 1.25
N LYS A 8 -11.90 22.86 0.09
CA LYS A 8 -13.24 23.34 -0.27
C LYS A 8 -14.30 22.24 -0.23
N ALA A 9 -13.98 21.04 -0.73
CA ALA A 9 -14.90 19.91 -0.69
C ALA A 9 -15.27 19.52 0.76
N TRP A 10 -14.33 19.65 1.70
CA TRP A 10 -14.62 19.48 3.12
C TRP A 10 -15.46 20.63 3.67
N ASP A 11 -15.06 21.88 3.39
CA ASP A 11 -15.72 23.08 3.92
C ASP A 11 -17.21 23.06 3.54
N ASP A 12 -17.51 22.85 2.25
CA ASP A 12 -18.88 22.79 1.72
C ASP A 12 -19.70 21.65 2.36
N PHE A 13 -19.08 20.48 2.60
CA PHE A 13 -19.76 19.34 3.21
C PHE A 13 -19.95 19.48 4.73
N SER A 14 -19.00 20.14 5.40
CA SER A 14 -19.00 20.30 6.85
C SER A 14 -20.16 21.16 7.35
N LEU A 15 -20.71 22.02 6.49
CA LEU A 15 -21.86 22.88 6.76
C LEU A 15 -23.13 22.11 7.11
N PHE A 16 -23.25 20.86 6.65
CA PHE A 16 -24.42 20.02 6.92
C PHE A 16 -24.35 19.30 8.28
N PHE A 17 -23.22 19.38 9.00
CA PHE A 17 -23.08 18.70 10.28
C PHE A 17 -23.59 19.54 11.46
N PRO A 18 -24.39 18.96 12.37
CA PRO A 18 -24.84 19.65 13.56
C PRO A 18 -23.67 19.92 14.52
N LYS A 19 -23.60 21.14 15.05
CA LYS A 19 -22.59 21.56 16.05
C LYS A 19 -23.13 21.43 17.48
N ASN A 20 -23.59 20.23 17.83
CA ASN A 20 -24.29 19.97 19.11
C ASN A 20 -23.48 19.13 20.11
N GLY A 21 -22.21 18.83 19.81
CA GLY A 21 -21.33 18.13 20.76
C GLY A 21 -21.77 16.69 21.09
N ASN A 22 -22.58 16.05 20.26
CA ASN A 22 -23.15 14.72 20.53
C ASN A 22 -22.14 13.55 20.45
N GLY A 23 -20.85 13.83 20.27
CA GLY A 23 -19.78 12.84 20.17
C GLY A 23 -19.62 12.16 18.79
N SER A 24 -20.39 12.57 17.77
CA SER A 24 -20.22 12.05 16.40
C SER A 24 -18.83 12.37 15.85
N ARG A 25 -18.28 11.47 15.02
CA ARG A 25 -16.95 11.62 14.42
C ARG A 25 -16.99 11.36 12.92
N VAL A 26 -16.19 12.10 12.17
CA VAL A 26 -15.98 11.89 10.74
C VAL A 26 -14.54 11.47 10.52
N LEU A 27 -14.34 10.31 9.89
CA LEU A 27 -13.04 9.88 9.38
C LEU A 27 -12.91 10.29 7.93
N MET A 28 -11.80 10.94 7.57
CA MET A 28 -11.46 11.32 6.20
C MET A 28 -10.15 10.65 5.78
N THR A 29 -10.10 10.18 4.55
CA THR A 29 -8.85 9.76 3.87
C THR A 29 -8.56 10.71 2.70
N THR A 30 -7.28 11.01 2.49
CA THR A 30 -6.79 11.84 1.38
C THR A 30 -5.35 11.48 1.07
N ARG A 31 -4.93 11.72 -0.17
CA ARG A 31 -3.53 11.62 -0.60
C ARG A 31 -2.78 12.94 -0.44
N LEU A 32 -3.49 14.02 -0.11
CA LEU A 32 -2.95 15.38 -0.08
C LEU A 32 -2.71 15.83 1.36
N SER A 33 -1.45 15.92 1.76
CA SER A 33 -1.04 16.37 3.10
C SER A 33 -1.63 17.73 3.47
N LYS A 34 -1.71 18.66 2.49
CA LYS A 34 -2.35 19.98 2.66
C LYS A 34 -3.82 19.86 3.05
N VAL A 35 -4.56 18.94 2.45
CA VAL A 35 -5.98 18.72 2.79
C VAL A 35 -6.07 18.17 4.21
N GLY A 36 -5.29 17.14 4.55
CA GLY A 36 -5.31 16.53 5.89
C GLY A 36 -4.95 17.50 7.02
N GLY A 37 -3.97 18.40 6.80
CA GLY A 37 -3.55 19.38 7.81
C GLY A 37 -4.54 20.54 8.00
N SER A 38 -5.41 20.80 7.03
CA SER A 38 -6.34 21.94 7.08
C SER A 38 -7.60 21.66 7.92
N LEU A 39 -7.82 20.42 8.36
CA LEU A 39 -9.05 19.94 9.01
C LEU A 39 -9.12 20.23 10.53
N GLY A 40 -8.17 21.01 11.05
CA GLY A 40 -8.37 21.92 12.18
C GLY A 40 -8.65 21.34 13.58
N THR A 41 -8.70 20.03 13.77
CA THR A 41 -8.97 19.46 15.12
C THR A 41 -7.88 18.53 15.64
N HIS A 42 -7.22 17.76 14.77
CA HIS A 42 -6.11 16.86 15.13
C HIS A 42 -5.09 16.80 14.00
N SER A 43 -3.83 16.52 14.34
CA SER A 43 -2.80 16.21 13.34
C SER A 43 -3.24 15.00 12.51
N PRO A 44 -3.05 15.01 11.18
CA PRO A 44 -3.42 13.88 10.33
C PRO A 44 -2.62 12.63 10.72
N TYR A 45 -3.28 11.47 10.67
CA TYR A 45 -2.60 10.19 10.78
C TYR A 45 -1.94 9.86 9.44
N LEU A 46 -0.60 9.82 9.42
CA LEU A 46 0.17 9.42 8.25
C LEU A 46 0.23 7.90 8.17
N MET A 47 -0.20 7.34 7.04
CA MET A 47 -0.13 5.91 6.81
C MET A 47 1.31 5.50 6.49
N ASP A 48 1.88 4.62 7.31
CA ASP A 48 3.21 4.07 7.09
C ASP A 48 3.22 2.98 6.01
N PHE A 49 4.35 2.84 5.33
CA PHE A 49 4.63 1.69 4.49
C PHE A 49 4.77 0.41 5.32
N LEU A 50 4.54 -0.74 4.69
CA LEU A 50 4.84 -2.02 5.33
C LEU A 50 6.36 -2.20 5.47
N ASN A 51 6.79 -2.71 6.62
CA ASN A 51 8.17 -3.14 6.81
C ASN A 51 8.48 -4.41 5.98
N GLU A 52 9.75 -4.81 5.91
CA GLU A 52 10.18 -5.95 5.09
C GLU A 52 9.47 -7.26 5.49
N GLU A 53 9.29 -7.50 6.78
CA GLU A 53 8.62 -8.70 7.30
C GLU A 53 7.14 -8.76 6.90
N LYS A 54 6.37 -7.70 7.15
CA LYS A 54 4.96 -7.61 6.77
C LYS A 54 4.80 -7.67 5.25
N SER A 55 5.73 -7.09 4.50
CA SER A 55 5.73 -7.13 3.04
C SER A 55 5.93 -8.55 2.52
N TRP A 56 6.86 -9.29 3.11
CA TRP A 56 7.11 -10.69 2.79
C TRP A 56 5.90 -11.56 3.12
N ASN A 57 5.35 -11.44 4.33
CA ASN A 57 4.18 -12.21 4.77
C ASN A 57 2.96 -11.96 3.85
N LEU A 58 2.73 -10.70 3.46
CA LEU A 58 1.66 -10.36 2.53
C LEU A 58 1.91 -10.93 1.13
N LEU A 59 3.16 -10.91 0.65
CA LEU A 59 3.51 -11.51 -0.64
C LEU A 59 3.24 -13.03 -0.64
N CYS A 60 3.67 -13.74 0.41
CA CYS A 60 3.40 -15.16 0.59
C CYS A 60 1.90 -15.44 0.61
N GLU A 61 1.13 -14.65 1.38
CA GLU A 61 -0.32 -14.82 1.46
C GLU A 61 -0.96 -14.70 0.08
N LYS A 62 -0.50 -13.76 -0.75
CA LYS A 62 -1.05 -13.57 -2.10
C LYS A 62 -0.53 -14.55 -3.14
N ALA A 63 0.71 -15.03 -3.00
CA ALA A 63 1.31 -15.99 -3.93
C ALA A 63 0.90 -17.44 -3.65
N PHE A 64 0.73 -17.80 -2.38
CA PHE A 64 0.55 -19.19 -1.92
C PHE A 64 -0.74 -19.42 -1.12
N GLY A 65 -1.47 -18.37 -0.72
CA GLY A 65 -2.67 -18.50 0.12
C GLY A 65 -2.37 -18.71 1.61
N GLN A 66 -1.11 -18.59 2.03
CA GLN A 66 -0.66 -18.76 3.41
C GLN A 66 0.50 -17.81 3.73
N LYS A 67 0.72 -17.50 5.01
CA LYS A 67 1.73 -16.51 5.43
C LYS A 67 3.17 -16.95 5.16
N ASP A 68 3.40 -18.26 5.10
CA ASP A 68 4.73 -18.85 4.93
C ASP A 68 4.94 -19.34 3.49
N CYS A 69 6.18 -19.23 2.99
CA CYS A 69 6.54 -19.79 1.69
C CYS A 69 6.76 -21.30 1.82
N PRO A 70 5.98 -22.15 1.13
CA PRO A 70 6.16 -23.60 1.22
C PRO A 70 7.38 -24.11 0.41
N TYR A 71 8.04 -23.24 -0.37
CA TYR A 71 9.17 -23.56 -1.25
C TYR A 71 10.45 -22.83 -0.80
N PRO A 72 11.36 -23.49 -0.05
CA PRO A 72 12.59 -22.85 0.45
C PRO A 72 13.48 -22.25 -0.65
N GLU A 73 13.49 -22.87 -1.84
CA GLU A 73 14.24 -22.40 -3.01
C GLU A 73 13.71 -21.06 -3.57
N LEU A 74 12.44 -20.74 -3.35
CA LEU A 74 11.82 -19.50 -3.79
C LEU A 74 11.87 -18.39 -2.73
N GLU A 75 12.20 -18.72 -1.48
CA GLU A 75 12.15 -17.78 -0.35
C GLU A 75 13.07 -16.57 -0.58
N LYS A 76 14.32 -16.83 -1.01
CA LYS A 76 15.30 -15.76 -1.24
C LYS A 76 14.83 -14.78 -2.32
N VAL A 77 14.40 -15.30 -3.48
CA VAL A 77 13.92 -14.46 -4.58
C VAL A 77 12.59 -13.79 -4.24
N GLY A 78 11.72 -14.45 -3.48
CA GLY A 78 10.46 -13.90 -2.97
C GLY A 78 10.67 -12.71 -2.04
N LYS A 79 11.59 -12.79 -1.08
CA LYS A 79 11.97 -11.66 -0.22
C LYS A 79 12.55 -10.50 -1.03
N ASP A 80 13.36 -10.80 -2.04
CA ASP A 80 13.89 -9.81 -2.99
C ASP A 80 12.78 -9.08 -3.77
N ILE A 81 11.73 -9.80 -4.18
CA ILE A 81 10.55 -9.24 -4.84
C ILE A 81 9.77 -8.34 -3.87
N ALA A 82 9.50 -8.82 -2.66
CA ALA A 82 8.77 -8.06 -1.63
C ALA A 82 9.50 -6.76 -1.30
N LYS A 83 10.83 -6.81 -1.14
CA LYS A 83 11.68 -5.65 -0.95
C LYS A 83 11.61 -4.68 -2.13
N GLY A 84 11.58 -5.20 -3.35
CA GLY A 84 11.41 -4.41 -4.57
C GLY A 84 10.09 -3.62 -4.60
N CYS A 85 9.05 -4.06 -3.88
CA CYS A 85 7.78 -3.36 -3.77
C CYS A 85 7.80 -2.17 -2.79
N LYS A 86 8.92 -1.94 -2.08
CA LYS A 86 9.14 -0.79 -1.19
C LYS A 86 8.03 -0.60 -0.13
N GLY A 87 7.46 -1.69 0.37
CA GLY A 87 6.45 -1.66 1.43
C GLY A 87 5.05 -1.21 1.01
N LEU A 88 4.79 -1.00 -0.29
CA LEU A 88 3.47 -0.62 -0.79
C LEU A 88 2.54 -1.82 -0.83
N PRO A 89 1.44 -1.84 -0.03
CA PRO A 89 0.52 -2.98 -0.01
C PRO A 89 -0.02 -3.33 -1.40
N ILE A 90 -0.37 -2.32 -2.21
CA ILE A 90 -0.94 -2.55 -3.55
C ILE A 90 0.08 -3.17 -4.52
N ALA A 91 1.34 -2.74 -4.50
CA ALA A 91 2.39 -3.31 -5.34
C ALA A 91 2.66 -4.77 -4.96
N ILE A 92 2.66 -5.06 -3.66
CA ILE A 92 2.86 -6.41 -3.13
C ILE A 92 1.71 -7.32 -3.55
N VAL A 93 0.45 -6.88 -3.40
CA VAL A 93 -0.72 -7.70 -3.75
C VAL A 93 -0.77 -8.02 -5.23
N VAL A 94 -0.53 -7.02 -6.10
CA VAL A 94 -0.48 -7.22 -7.55
C VAL A 94 0.62 -8.21 -7.93
N THR A 95 1.80 -8.06 -7.33
CA THR A 95 2.93 -8.95 -7.60
C THR A 95 2.68 -10.36 -7.09
N GLY A 96 2.13 -10.52 -5.89
CA GLY A 96 1.75 -11.82 -5.33
C GLY A 96 0.70 -12.53 -6.21
N GLY A 97 -0.31 -11.80 -6.68
CA GLY A 97 -1.30 -12.34 -7.62
C GLY A 97 -0.73 -12.76 -8.98
N LEU A 98 0.34 -12.08 -9.45
CA LEU A 98 1.11 -12.52 -10.62
C LEU A 98 1.89 -13.81 -10.32
N LEU A 99 2.56 -13.87 -9.17
CA LEU A 99 3.33 -15.04 -8.74
C LEU A 99 2.45 -16.29 -8.57
N ALA A 100 1.23 -16.13 -8.05
CA ALA A 100 0.25 -17.21 -7.93
C ALA A 100 -0.12 -17.86 -9.28
N LYS A 101 0.09 -17.15 -10.39
CA LYS A 101 -0.17 -17.64 -11.76
C LYS A 101 1.11 -18.02 -12.51
N THR A 102 2.27 -17.96 -11.85
CA THR A 102 3.58 -18.22 -12.45
C THR A 102 4.05 -19.60 -12.01
N ASP A 103 4.69 -20.35 -12.91
CA ASP A 103 5.34 -21.62 -12.56
C ASP A 103 6.28 -21.42 -11.36
N MET A 104 6.31 -22.39 -10.44
CA MET A 104 7.17 -22.41 -9.24
C MET A 104 8.66 -22.67 -9.56
N LYS A 105 9.15 -22.12 -10.68
CA LYS A 105 10.55 -22.17 -11.09
C LYS A 105 11.26 -20.89 -10.68
N GLN A 106 12.40 -21.02 -10.01
CA GLN A 106 13.21 -19.91 -9.53
C GLN A 106 13.52 -18.89 -10.65
N GLU A 107 13.89 -19.35 -11.84
CA GLU A 107 14.21 -18.48 -13.00
C GLU A 107 13.05 -17.53 -13.39
N ARG A 108 11.80 -18.00 -13.27
CA ARG A 108 10.61 -17.17 -13.56
C ARG A 108 10.44 -16.09 -12.51
N TRP A 109 10.63 -16.44 -11.24
CA TRP A 109 10.60 -15.50 -10.12
C TRP A 109 11.73 -14.48 -10.21
N GLU A 110 12.93 -14.88 -10.60
CA GLU A 110 14.07 -13.97 -10.82
C GLU A 110 13.80 -12.98 -11.96
N ARG A 111 13.10 -13.40 -13.00
CA ARG A 111 12.64 -12.48 -14.05
C ARG A 111 11.64 -11.45 -13.50
N ILE A 112 10.69 -11.88 -12.67
CA ILE A 112 9.75 -10.95 -12.01
C ILE A 112 10.50 -10.00 -11.08
N ALA A 113 11.45 -10.50 -10.29
CA ALA A 113 12.29 -9.69 -9.41
C ALA A 113 13.04 -8.57 -10.16
N ARG A 114 13.61 -8.88 -11.34
CA ARG A 114 14.23 -7.87 -12.21
C ARG A 114 13.24 -6.82 -12.69
N ASN A 115 12.03 -7.22 -13.09
CA ASN A 115 10.99 -6.29 -13.53
C ASN A 115 10.52 -5.38 -12.40
N VAL A 116 10.29 -5.93 -11.20
CA VAL A 116 9.90 -5.13 -10.02
C VAL A 116 10.99 -4.12 -9.67
N LYS A 117 12.26 -4.54 -9.63
CA LYS A 117 13.39 -3.64 -9.40
C LYS A 117 13.46 -2.52 -10.46
N SER A 118 13.23 -2.84 -11.73
CA SER A 118 13.18 -1.84 -12.81
C SER A 118 12.05 -0.83 -12.62
N PHE A 119 10.85 -1.29 -12.25
CA PHE A 119 9.72 -0.39 -11.98
C PHE A 119 9.97 0.49 -10.77
N ALA A 120 10.52 -0.07 -9.69
CA ALA A 120 10.85 0.65 -8.47
C ALA A 120 11.90 1.76 -8.67
N ASN A 121 12.75 1.63 -9.70
CA ASN A 121 13.78 2.59 -10.09
C ASN A 121 13.36 3.52 -11.24
N SER A 122 12.12 3.41 -11.71
CA SER A 122 11.59 4.27 -12.77
C SER A 122 11.17 5.64 -12.22
N LYS A 123 11.03 6.63 -13.11
CA LYS A 123 10.64 8.02 -12.81
C LYS A 123 9.27 8.17 -12.12
N TYR A 124 8.50 7.09 -11.97
CA TYR A 124 7.20 7.09 -11.29
C TYR A 124 7.31 7.08 -9.76
N GLN A 125 8.51 7.18 -9.18
CA GLN A 125 8.69 7.43 -7.73
C GLN A 125 7.99 8.69 -7.24
N HIS A 126 7.65 9.64 -8.12
CA HIS A 126 6.93 10.86 -7.76
C HIS A 126 5.42 10.65 -7.54
N CYS A 127 4.90 9.44 -7.80
CA CYS A 127 3.50 9.06 -7.54
C CYS A 127 3.31 8.37 -6.19
N LEU A 128 4.38 8.21 -5.40
CA LEU A 128 4.39 7.54 -4.10
C LEU A 128 4.58 8.53 -2.96
#